data_AF-A0A848HWM5-F1
#
_entry.id   AF-A0A848HWM5-F1
#
_cell.length_a   1.000
_cell.length_b   1.000
_cell.length_c   1.000
_cell.angle_alpha   90.00
_cell.angle_beta   90.00
_cell.angle_gamma   90.00
#
_symmetry.space_group_name_H-M   'P 1'
#
loop_
_entity.id
_entity.type
_entity.pdbx_description
1 polymer ?
#
loop_
_entity_poly.entity_id
_entity_poly.type
_entity_poly.pdbx_seq_one_letter_code
_entity_poly.pdbx_strand_id
1 'polypeptide(L)' 'MEPLAISINDTCKALGVGRSSVYVLIKSGGLDAIKIGRRTLLTTESIRRLAQSRPVA' A
#
# COMPACT_ATOMS: atom_id res chain seq x y z
N MET A 1 -18.64 4.96 4.70
CA MET A 1 -17.67 5.61 3.80
C MET A 1 -16.38 4.80 3.85
N GLU A 2 -15.80 4.42 2.71
CA GLU A 2 -14.53 3.69 2.67
C GLU A 2 -13.33 4.64 2.87
N PRO A 3 -12.23 4.17 3.50
CA PRO A 3 -11.05 5.00 3.70
C PRO A 3 -10.31 5.25 2.38
N LEU A 4 -9.86 6.50 2.16
CA LEU A 4 -9.04 6.87 0.99
C LEU A 4 -7.57 6.46 1.13
N ALA A 5 -7.08 6.36 2.37
CA ALA A 5 -5.74 5.89 2.68
C ALA A 5 -5.73 5.21 4.05
N ILE A 6 -4.90 4.18 4.20
CA ILE A 6 -4.78 3.37 5.41
C ILE A 6 -3.33 3.33 5.90
N SER A 7 -3.12 2.91 7.15
CA SER A 7 -1.76 2.85 7.71
C SER A 7 -0.90 1.76 7.04
N ILE A 8 0.41 1.83 7.23
CA ILE A 8 1.32 0.74 6.82
C ILE A 8 0.88 -0.60 7.44
N ASN A 9 0.48 -0.60 8.71
CA ASN A 9 0.05 -1.83 9.39
C ASN A 9 -1.25 -2.39 8.81
N ASP A 10 -2.21 -1.53 8.44
CA ASP A 10 -3.45 -1.98 7.82
C ASP A 10 -3.21 -2.46 6.38
N THR A 11 -2.26 -1.85 5.68
CA THR A 11 -1.82 -2.31 4.36
C THR A 11 -1.18 -3.70 4.43
N CYS A 12 -0.34 -3.95 5.44
CA CYS A 12 0.20 -5.29 5.70
C CYS A 12 -0.91 -6.33 5.86
N LYS A 13 -1.95 -6.00 6.65
CA LYS A 13 -3.12 -6.89 6.85
C LYS A 13 -3.92 -7.08 5.56
N ALA A 14 -4.16 -6.01 4.81
CA ALA A 14 -4.94 -6.05 3.58
C ALA A 14 -4.26 -6.88 2.48
N LEU A 15 -2.93 -6.83 2.39
CA LEU A 15 -2.14 -7.54 1.38
C LEU A 15 -1.61 -8.90 1.85
N GLY A 16 -1.68 -9.21 3.15
CA GLY A 16 -1.10 -10.43 3.71
C GLY A 16 0.43 -10.46 3.69
N VAL A 17 1.10 -9.30 3.73
CA VAL A 17 2.57 -9.18 3.63
C VAL A 17 3.18 -8.46 4.83
N GLY A 18 4.48 -8.66 5.03
CA GLY A 18 5.24 -7.95 6.06
C GLY A 18 5.56 -6.50 5.70
N ARG A 19 5.94 -5.70 6.72
CA ARG A 19 6.32 -4.27 6.54
C ARG A 19 7.47 -4.09 5.54
N SER A 20 8.45 -4.99 5.54
CA SER A 20 9.57 -4.93 4.60
C SER A 20 9.10 -4.99 3.15
N SER A 21 8.14 -5.87 2.83
CA SER A 21 7.53 -5.95 1.50
C SER A 21 6.77 -4.68 1.15
N VAL A 22 6.03 -4.10 2.10
CA VAL A 22 5.35 -2.80 1.89
C VAL A 22 6.37 -1.71 1.58
N TYR A 23 7.48 -1.62 2.30
CA TYR A 23 8.52 -0.62 2.01
C TYR A 23 9.20 -0.84 0.66
N VAL A 24 9.44 -2.10 0.26
CA VAL A 24 9.94 -2.44 -1.08
C VAL A 24 8.95 -1.97 -2.15
N LEU A 25 7.65 -2.23 -1.95
CA LEU A 25 6.60 -1.80 -2.87
C LEU A 25 6.54 -0.28 -2.98
N ILE A 26 6.61 0.45 -1.86
CA ILE A 26 6.69 1.91 -1.86
C ILE A 26 7.93 2.38 -2.63
N LYS A 27 9.10 1.81 -2.35
CA LYS A 27 10.36 2.18 -3.04
C LYS A 27 10.30 1.88 -4.54
N SER A 28 9.62 0.82 -4.95
CA SER A 28 9.45 0.42 -6.35
C SER A 28 8.32 1.16 -7.09
N GLY A 29 7.51 1.97 -6.40
CA GLY A 29 6.33 2.61 -6.96
C GLY A 29 5.08 1.71 -7.09
N GLY A 30 5.13 0.49 -6.54
CA GLY A 30 3.98 -0.41 -6.49
C GLY A 30 2.88 0.03 -5.51
N LEU A 31 3.22 0.86 -4.51
CA LEU A 31 2.27 1.46 -3.58
C LEU A 31 2.50 2.97 -3.47
N ASP A 32 1.41 3.74 -3.46
CA ASP A 32 1.46 5.19 -3.40
C ASP A 32 1.35 5.65 -1.95
N ALA A 33 2.46 6.16 -1.41
CA ALA A 33 2.54 6.65 -0.03
C ALA A 33 2.28 8.16 0.04
N ILE A 34 1.38 8.56 0.92
CA ILE A 34 1.12 9.96 1.26
C ILE A 34 1.55 10.25 2.69
N LYS A 35 2.08 11.44 2.92
CA LYS A 35 2.49 11.89 4.25
C LYS A 35 1.50 12.92 4.79
N ILE A 36 0.89 12.62 5.94
CA ILE A 36 -0.04 13.52 6.64
C ILE A 36 0.50 13.71 8.06
N GLY A 37 1.09 14.89 8.30
CA GLY A 37 1.81 15.19 9.52
C GLY A 37 2.94 14.19 9.77
N ARG A 38 2.86 13.49 10.92
CA ARG A 38 3.84 12.45 11.31
C ARG A 38 3.55 11.07 10.70
N ARG A 39 2.39 10.86 10.09
CA ARG A 39 1.97 9.54 9.60
C ARG A 39 2.24 9.38 8.12
N THR A 40 2.69 8.19 7.73
CA THR A 40 2.68 7.72 6.35
C THR A 40 1.47 6.82 6.15
N LEU A 41 0.65 7.11 5.16
CA LEU A 41 -0.51 6.31 4.76
C LEU A 41 -0.35 5.84 3.32
N LEU A 42 -0.94 4.71 2.98
CA LEU A 42 -1.01 4.20 1.60
C LEU A 42 -2.41 4.37 1.05
N THR A 43 -2.51 4.86 -0.18
CA THR A 43 -3.80 5.05 -0.83
C THR A 43 -4.45 3.69 -1.09
N THR A 44 -5.74 3.57 -0.77
CA THR A 44 -6.49 2.33 -1.03
C THR A 44 -6.58 2.03 -2.53
N GLU A 45 -6.52 3.07 -3.37
CA GLU A 45 -6.45 2.94 -4.83
C GLU A 45 -5.18 2.21 -5.29
N SER A 46 -3.99 2.59 -4.79
CA SER A 46 -2.74 1.91 -5.15
C SER A 46 -2.71 0.45 -4.70
N ILE A 47 -3.29 0.17 -3.53
CA ILE A 47 -3.43 -1.19 -3.00
C ILE A 47 -4.32 -2.03 -3.92
N ARG A 48 -5.45 -1.49 -4.39
CA ARG A 48 -6.35 -2.16 -5.34
C ARG A 48 -5.67 -2.42 -6.68
N ARG A 49 -4.99 -1.41 -7.23
CA ARG A 49 -4.20 -1.52 -8.46
C ARG A 49 -3.17 -2.64 -8.37
N LEU A 50 -2.43 -2.71 -7.25
CA LEU A 50 -1.46 -3.77 -7.00
C LEU A 50 -2.12 -5.15 -6.95
N ALA A 51 -3.21 -5.31 -6.20
CA ALA A 51 -3.90 -6.60 -6.05
C ALA A 51 -4.52 -7.11 -7.35
N GLN A 52 -4.86 -6.21 -8.28
CA GLN A 52 -5.40 -6.55 -9.59
C GLN A 52 -4.30 -6.77 -10.64
N SER A 53 -3.09 -6.29 -10.39
CA SER A 53 -1.96 -6.53 -11.29
C SER A 53 -1.63 -8.03 -11.31
N ARG A 54 -1.78 -8.65 -12.48
CA ARG A 54 -1.25 -9.99 -12.72
C ARG A 54 0.18 -9.83 -13.23
N PRO A 55 1.18 -10.48 -12.62
CA PRO A 55 2.47 -10.60 -13.28
C PRO A 55 2.24 -11.29 -14.62
N VAL A 56 2.65 -10.62 -15.70
CA VAL A 56 2.79 -11.29 -17.00
C VAL A 56 3.96 -12.26 -16.81
N ALA A 57 3.66 -13.56 -16.87
CA ALA A 57 4.66 -14.62 -16.84
C ALA A 57 5.53 -14.58 -18.09
#